data_AF-A0A1W6AIJ1-F1
#
_entry.id   AF-A0A1W6AIJ1-F1
#
_cell.length_a   1.000
_cell.length_b   1.000
_cell.length_c   1.000
_cell.angle_alpha   90.00
_cell.angle_beta   90.00
_cell.angle_gamma   90.00
#
_symmetry.space_group_name_H-M   'P 1'
#
loop_
_entity.id
_entity.type
_entity.pdbx_description
1 polymer ?
#
loop_
_entity_poly.entity_id
_entity_poly.type
_entity_poly.pdbx_seq_one_letter_code
_entity_poly.pdbx_strand_id
1 'polypeptide(L)'
;MNKRETRIHILDLQDQHCMGCKHYNGVRTYCIDDCKIGKEIYQLGTGLIGDEKEQKRKVKLKWDSVCQQALVLRSKGYTYQKIANQLGCHASSLRKQLHQRGL
;
A
#
# COMPACT_ATOMS: atom_id res chain seq x y z
N MET A 1 19.21 1.28 -9.31
CA MET A 1 18.54 0.10 -9.89
C MET A 1 17.06 0.37 -10.02
N ASN A 2 16.45 -0.08 -11.11
CA ASN A 2 15.00 -0.07 -11.26
C ASN A 2 14.35 -1.19 -10.43
N LYS A 3 13.01 -1.21 -10.33
CA LYS A 3 12.28 -2.22 -9.53
C LYS A 3 12.48 -3.65 -10.04
N ARG A 4 12.84 -3.84 -11.31
CA ARG A 4 13.08 -5.17 -11.89
C ARG A 4 14.47 -5.68 -11.51
N GLU A 5 15.50 -4.86 -11.69
CA GLU A 5 16.87 -5.13 -11.27
C GLU A 5 16.96 -5.40 -9.78
N THR A 6 16.24 -4.62 -8.97
CA THR A 6 16.23 -4.80 -7.50
C THR A 6 15.64 -6.16 -7.11
N ARG A 7 14.62 -6.64 -7.84
CA ARG A 7 14.07 -7.99 -7.63
C ARG A 7 15.04 -9.09 -8.03
N ILE A 8 15.69 -8.95 -9.19
CA ILE A 8 16.68 -9.93 -9.67
C ILE A 8 17.84 -10.03 -8.67
N HIS A 9 18.33 -8.88 -8.19
CA HIS A 9 19.43 -8.84 -7.23
C HIS A 9 19.06 -9.47 -5.88
N ILE A 10 17.83 -9.29 -5.40
CA ILE A 10 17.35 -10.00 -4.20
C ILE A 10 17.38 -11.52 -4.41
N LEU A 11 16.93 -12.00 -5.58
CA LEU A 11 16.95 -13.43 -5.90
C LEU A 11 18.39 -13.96 -5.96
N ASP A 12 19.30 -13.24 -6.62
CA ASP A 12 20.71 -13.62 -6.69
C ASP A 12 21.34 -13.72 -5.29
N LEU A 13 21.06 -12.77 -4.39
CA LEU A 13 21.55 -12.80 -3.00
C LEU A 13 20.98 -13.99 -2.21
N GLN A 14 19.72 -14.36 -2.46
CA GLN A 14 19.11 -15.54 -1.84
C GLN A 14 19.74 -16.83 -2.36
N ASP A 15 19.95 -16.94 -3.67
CA ASP A 15 20.53 -18.13 -4.29
C ASP A 15 21.99 -18.33 -3.87
N GLN A 16 22.78 -17.26 -3.80
CA GLN A 16 24.20 -17.32 -3.43
C GLN A 16 24.44 -17.56 -1.94
N HIS A 17 23.60 -17.01 -1.06
CA HIS A 17 23.91 -16.96 0.37
C HIS A 17 22.87 -17.63 1.28
N CYS A 18 21.65 -17.85 0.80
CA CYS A 18 20.55 -18.32 1.63
C CYS A 18 20.15 -19.78 1.38
N MET A 19 20.32 -20.34 0.17
CA MET A 19 19.89 -21.72 -0.16
C MET A 19 20.51 -22.84 0.71
N GLY A 20 21.67 -22.60 1.33
CA GLY A 20 22.31 -23.52 2.28
C GLY A 20 22.35 -23.01 3.72
N CYS A 21 21.66 -21.92 4.03
CA CYS A 21 21.76 -21.28 5.34
C CYS A 21 21.04 -22.10 6.41
N LYS A 22 21.70 -22.33 7.55
CA LYS A 22 21.11 -22.98 8.73
C LYS A 22 19.85 -22.28 9.26
N HIS A 23 19.68 -20.99 8.96
CA HIS A 23 18.53 -20.19 9.34
C HIS A 23 17.55 -19.96 8.18
N TYR A 24 17.71 -20.64 7.04
CA TYR A 24 16.84 -20.49 5.86
C TYR A 24 15.36 -20.74 6.18
N ASN A 25 15.09 -21.80 6.97
CA ASN A 25 13.76 -22.11 7.50
C ASN A 25 13.54 -21.54 8.92
N GLY A 26 14.44 -20.69 9.39
CA GLY A 26 14.44 -20.14 10.75
C GLY A 26 13.55 -18.92 10.90
N VAL A 27 13.55 -18.37 12.12
CA VAL A 27 12.79 -17.14 12.43
C VAL A 27 13.41 -15.97 11.68
N ARG A 28 12.56 -15.20 10.97
CA ARG A 28 13.00 -14.05 10.16
C ARG A 28 13.74 -12.97 10.96
N THR A 29 13.53 -12.88 12.27
CA THR A 29 14.18 -11.89 13.14
C THR A 29 15.70 -11.96 13.05
N TYR A 30 16.30 -13.14 13.07
CA TYR A 30 17.76 -13.29 12.90
C TYR A 30 18.25 -12.69 11.57
N CYS A 31 17.53 -12.93 10.47
CA CYS A 31 17.92 -12.41 9.16
C CYS A 31 17.82 -10.88 9.09
N ILE A 32 16.90 -10.28 9.83
CA ILE A 32 16.67 -8.83 9.85
C ILE A 32 17.63 -8.15 10.85
N ASP A 33 17.89 -8.76 11.99
CA ASP A 33 18.59 -8.12 13.11
C ASP A 33 20.09 -8.43 13.14
N ASP A 34 20.51 -9.63 12.71
CA ASP A 34 21.87 -10.15 12.90
C ASP A 34 22.58 -10.53 11.59
N CYS A 35 21.84 -10.83 10.52
CA CYS A 35 22.42 -11.22 9.23
C CYS A 35 22.67 -10.03 8.30
N LYS A 36 23.92 -9.85 7.83
CA LYS A 36 24.26 -8.80 6.87
C LYS A 36 23.51 -8.94 5.54
N ILE A 37 23.48 -10.15 4.96
CA ILE A 37 22.77 -10.41 3.70
C ILE A 37 21.26 -10.25 3.88
N GLY A 38 20.72 -10.69 5.01
CA GLY A 38 19.29 -10.54 5.30
C GLY A 38 18.87 -9.08 5.47
N LYS A 39 19.71 -8.24 6.10
CA LYS A 39 19.51 -6.78 6.18
C LYS A 39 19.48 -6.12 4.81
N GLU A 40 20.40 -6.51 3.93
CA GLU A 40 20.49 -5.98 2.57
C GLU A 40 19.26 -6.35 1.73
N ILE A 41 18.87 -7.64 1.75
CA ILE A 41 17.63 -8.11 1.12
C ILE A 41 16.41 -7.35 1.67
N TYR A 42 16.34 -7.15 2.98
CA TYR A 42 15.25 -6.42 3.61
C TYR A 42 15.18 -4.97 3.13
N GLN A 43 16.32 -4.26 3.11
CA GLN A 43 16.39 -2.88 2.62
C GLN A 43 15.97 -2.78 1.15
N LEU A 44 16.50 -3.64 0.28
CA LEU A 44 16.12 -3.70 -1.14
C LEU A 44 14.62 -3.99 -1.30
N GLY A 45 14.08 -4.90 -0.48
CA GLY A 45 12.66 -5.24 -0.44
C GLY A 45 11.77 -4.07 -0.02
N THR A 46 12.17 -3.31 1.00
CA THR A 46 11.42 -2.11 1.43
C THR A 46 11.35 -1.05 0.33
N GLY A 47 12.41 -0.88 -0.47
CA GLY A 47 12.42 0.03 -1.62
C GLY A 47 11.56 -0.42 -2.81
N LEU A 48 11.15 -1.70 -2.86
CA LEU A 48 10.23 -2.22 -3.87
C LEU A 48 8.76 -1.97 -3.54
N ILE A 49 8.44 -1.87 -2.25
CA ILE A 49 7.12 -1.50 -1.76
C ILE A 49 6.99 -0.01 -2.05
N GLY A 50 6.21 0.33 -3.09
CA GLY A 50 6.08 1.71 -3.54
C GLY A 50 5.76 2.65 -2.38
N ASP A 51 6.37 3.84 -2.38
CA ASP A 51 6.34 4.80 -1.27
C ASP A 51 4.97 4.79 -0.58
N GLU A 52 4.92 4.28 0.64
CA GLU A 52 3.67 4.17 1.41
C GLU A 52 2.99 5.55 1.50
N LYS A 53 3.80 6.61 1.56
CA LYS A 53 3.38 8.01 1.47
C LYS A 53 2.69 8.34 0.14
N GLU A 54 3.22 7.87 -0.99
CA GLU A 54 2.62 8.08 -2.31
C GLU A 54 1.32 7.28 -2.46
N GLN A 55 1.28 6.03 -1.99
CA GLN A 55 0.05 5.25 -2.00
C GLN A 55 -1.04 5.90 -1.15
N LYS A 56 -0.70 6.32 0.08
CA LYS A 56 -1.60 7.09 0.95
C LYS A 56 -2.07 8.38 0.28
N ARG A 57 -1.19 9.10 -0.42
CA ARG A 57 -1.54 10.31 -1.18
C ARG A 57 -2.50 10.01 -2.33
N LYS A 58 -2.26 8.94 -3.10
CA LYS A 58 -3.15 8.50 -4.20
C LYS A 58 -4.53 8.12 -3.68
N VAL A 59 -4.60 7.37 -2.58
CA VAL A 59 -5.86 7.02 -1.93
C VAL A 59 -6.59 8.27 -1.44
N LYS A 60 -5.89 9.22 -0.82
CA LYS A 60 -6.47 10.50 -0.38
C LYS A 60 -7.07 11.28 -1.55
N LEU A 61 -6.30 11.48 -2.63
CA LEU A 61 -6.75 12.19 -3.83
C LEU A 61 -7.97 11.52 -4.47
N LYS A 62 -7.99 10.17 -4.52
CA LYS A 62 -9.14 9.42 -5.02
C LYS A 62 -10.39 9.72 -4.19
N TRP A 63 -10.27 9.70 -2.87
CA TRP A 63 -11.39 10.01 -1.97
C TRP A 63 -11.82 11.47 -2.03
N ASP A 64 -10.89 12.41 -2.24
CA ASP A 64 -11.22 13.83 -2.42
C ASP A 64 -12.14 14.00 -3.64
N SER A 65 -11.82 13.36 -4.77
CA SER A 65 -12.66 13.36 -5.97
C SER A 65 -14.04 12.71 -5.74
N VAL A 66 -14.07 11.56 -5.05
CA VAL A 66 -15.33 10.87 -4.70
C VAL A 66 -16.21 11.75 -3.81
N CYS A 67 -15.64 12.43 -2.82
CA CYS A 67 -16.39 13.33 -1.94
C CYS A 67 -16.96 14.54 -2.69
N GLN A 68 -16.19 15.13 -3.61
CA GLN A 68 -16.68 16.22 -4.45
C GLN A 68 -17.86 15.79 -5.33
N GLN A 69 -17.77 14.61 -5.96
CA GLN A 69 -18.89 14.06 -6.73
C GLN A 69 -20.11 13.77 -5.86
N ALA A 70 -19.89 13.29 -4.63
CA ALA A 70 -20.96 13.06 -3.67
C ALA A 70 -21.70 14.36 -3.30
N LEU A 71 -20.99 15.49 -3.12
CA LEU A 71 -21.61 16.79 -2.86
C LEU A 71 -22.48 17.26 -4.03
N VAL A 72 -22.01 17.09 -5.27
CA VAL A 72 -22.77 17.44 -6.48
C VAL A 72 -24.04 16.59 -6.62
N LEU A 73 -23.96 15.30 -6.30
CA LEU A 73 -25.15 14.44 -6.32
C LEU A 73 -26.09 14.77 -5.14
N ARG A 74 -25.53 15.20 -4.00
CA ARG A 74 -26.30 15.61 -2.84
C ARG A 74 -27.10 16.89 -3.10
N SER A 75 -26.51 17.88 -3.77
CA SER A 75 -27.22 19.10 -4.17
C SER A 75 -28.35 18.84 -5.17
N LYS A 76 -28.25 17.77 -5.96
CA LYS A 76 -29.32 17.26 -6.83
C LYS A 76 -30.42 16.47 -6.08
N GLY A 77 -30.33 16.34 -4.75
CA GLY A 77 -31.33 15.67 -3.92
C GLY A 77 -31.14 14.17 -3.73
N TYR A 78 -30.01 13.59 -4.15
CA TYR A 78 -29.79 12.15 -4.00
C TYR A 78 -29.50 11.77 -2.52
N THR A 79 -29.94 10.57 -2.14
CA THR A 79 -29.61 9.98 -0.82
C THR A 79 -28.20 9.42 -0.83
N TYR A 80 -27.53 9.39 0.33
CA TYR A 80 -26.18 8.82 0.44
C TYR A 80 -26.10 7.35 -0.02
N GLN A 81 -27.18 6.59 0.13
CA GLN A 81 -27.28 5.22 -0.39
C GLN A 81 -27.18 5.19 -1.93
N LYS A 82 -27.97 6.03 -2.60
CA LYS A 82 -27.97 6.11 -4.07
C LYS A 82 -26.65 6.66 -4.61
N ILE A 83 -26.07 7.64 -3.92
CA ILE A 83 -24.76 8.20 -4.24
C ILE A 83 -23.66 7.14 -4.11
N ALA A 84 -23.64 6.39 -3.00
CA ALA A 84 -22.64 5.38 -2.75
C ALA A 84 -22.68 4.26 -3.83
N ASN A 85 -23.88 3.81 -4.20
CA ASN A 85 -24.08 2.86 -5.29
C ASN A 85 -23.55 3.40 -6.63
N GLN A 86 -23.83 4.68 -6.94
CA GLN A 86 -23.37 5.30 -8.19
C GLN A 86 -21.86 5.53 -8.23
N LEU A 87 -21.23 5.77 -7.07
CA LEU A 87 -19.79 5.96 -6.95
C LEU A 87 -19.03 4.65 -6.70
N GLY A 88 -19.72 3.50 -6.67
CA GLY A 88 -19.12 2.17 -6.45
C GLY A 88 -18.44 2.02 -5.09
N CYS A 89 -18.97 2.69 -4.05
CA CYS A 89 -18.42 2.64 -2.70
C CYS A 89 -19.52 2.31 -1.67
N HIS A 90 -19.12 1.91 -0.47
CA HIS A 90 -20.09 1.62 0.59
C HIS A 90 -20.55 2.92 1.26
N ALA A 91 -21.84 3.04 1.57
CA ALA A 91 -22.42 4.26 2.15
C ALA A 91 -21.78 4.64 3.49
N SER A 92 -21.41 3.66 4.32
CA SER A 92 -20.69 3.93 5.58
C SER A 92 -19.29 4.49 5.35
N SER A 93 -18.56 3.97 4.35
CA SER A 93 -17.24 4.47 3.95
C SER A 93 -17.34 5.91 3.43
N LEU A 94 -18.34 6.19 2.58
CA LEU A 94 -18.58 7.53 2.06
C LEU A 94 -18.85 8.54 3.19
N ARG A 95 -19.75 8.22 4.13
CA ARG A 95 -20.03 9.07 5.30
C ARG A 95 -18.77 9.33 6.14
N LYS A 96 -17.99 8.29 6.41
CA LYS A 96 -16.74 8.41 7.18
C LYS A 96 -15.74 9.34 6.48
N GLN A 97 -15.60 9.20 5.17
CA GLN A 97 -14.65 10.00 4.38
C GLN A 97 -15.09 11.46 4.22
N LEU A 98 -16.40 11.74 4.14
CA LEU A 98 -16.97 13.09 4.18
C LEU A 98 -16.72 13.75 5.53
N HIS A 99 -17.05 13.05 6.63
CA HIS A 99 -16.84 13.56 7.99
C HIS A 99 -15.36 13.87 8.28
N GLN A 100 -14.44 12.99 7.86
CA GLN A 100 -13.00 13.21 7.97
C GLN A 100 -12.50 14.46 7.22
N ARG A 101 -13.29 14.98 6.28
CA ARG A 101 -12.98 16.17 5.46
C ARG A 101 -13.79 17.40 5.87
N GLY A 102 -14.64 17.31 6.90
CA GLY A 102 -15.52 18.39 7.33
C GLY A 102 -16.64 18.70 6.34
N LEU A 103 -17.06 17.70 5.56
CA LEU A 103 -18.13 17.78 4.56
C LEU A 103 -19.42 17.08 5.00
#